data_AF-A0A833G070-F1
#
_entry.id   AF-A0A833G070-F1
#
_cell.length_a   1.000
_cell.length_b   1.000
_cell.length_c   1.000
_cell.angle_alpha   90.00
_cell.angle_beta   90.00
_cell.angle_gamma   90.00
#
_symmetry.space_group_name_H-M   'P 1'
#
loop_
_entity.id
_entity.type
_entity.pdbx_description
1 polymer ?
#
loop_
_entity_poly.entity_id
_entity_poly.type
_entity_poly.pdbx_seq_one_letter_code
_entity_poly.pdbx_strand_id
1 'polypeptide(L)'
;LCRWGYPYVFDAFRFHMTLSGRVSGGEAARVRAAIEDVFEPVLGETLAIDGLAVFVEPEAGGPFTVLSRQELRPQRERKIA
;
A
#
# COMPACT_ATOMS: atom_id res chain seq x y z
N LEU A 1 14.14 19.69 -3.92
CA LEU A 1 15.00 18.48 -3.94
C LEU A 1 15.73 18.23 -2.62
N CYS A 2 16.26 19.23 -1.92
CA CYS A 2 17.21 19.02 -0.80
C CYS A 2 16.68 18.23 0.41
N ARG A 3 15.37 18.16 0.66
CA ARG A 3 14.82 17.43 1.82
C ARG A 3 14.61 15.94 1.58
N TRP A 4 14.21 15.56 0.37
CA TRP A 4 13.74 14.20 0.06
C TRP A 4 14.42 13.55 -1.15
N GLY A 5 15.27 14.28 -1.89
CA GLY A 5 15.97 13.76 -3.06
C GLY A 5 15.11 13.45 -4.29
N TYR A 6 13.79 13.37 -4.15
CA TYR A 6 12.86 12.99 -5.23
C TYR A 6 11.76 14.05 -5.43
N PRO A 7 11.46 14.46 -6.67
CA PRO A 7 10.57 15.60 -6.93
C PRO A 7 9.07 15.28 -6.72
N TYR A 8 8.68 14.00 -6.65
CA TYR A 8 7.26 13.59 -6.70
C TYR A 8 6.69 13.08 -5.37
N VAL A 9 7.33 13.39 -4.25
CA VAL A 9 7.01 12.83 -2.92
C VAL A 9 5.57 13.11 -2.45
N PHE A 10 4.88 14.10 -3.04
CA PHE A 10 3.51 14.47 -2.62
C PHE A 10 2.46 14.48 -3.74
N ASP A 11 2.86 14.40 -5.01
CA ASP A 11 1.94 14.70 -6.11
C ASP A 11 1.49 13.48 -6.90
N ALA A 12 2.17 12.33 -6.75
CA ALA A 12 1.96 11.18 -7.63
C ALA A 12 1.49 9.90 -6.91
N PHE A 13 1.50 9.86 -5.58
CA PHE A 13 1.19 8.62 -4.87
C PHE A 13 -0.33 8.40 -4.75
N ARG A 14 -0.79 7.26 -5.27
CA ARG A 14 -2.13 6.72 -5.02
C ARG A 14 -1.98 5.39 -4.30
N PHE A 15 -2.58 5.29 -3.12
CA PHE A 15 -2.62 4.02 -2.40
C PHE A 15 -3.33 2.95 -3.24
N HIS A 16 -2.69 1.82 -3.43
CA HIS A 16 -3.24 0.64 -4.08
C HIS A 16 -2.55 -0.61 -3.52
N MET A 17 -3.23 -1.75 -3.62
CA MET A 17 -2.67 -3.05 -3.25
C MET A 17 -2.66 -3.93 -4.50
N THR A 18 -1.52 -4.55 -4.79
CA THR A 18 -1.41 -5.52 -5.87
C THR A 18 -2.15 -6.80 -5.47
N LEU A 19 -3.23 -7.14 -6.18
CA LEU A 19 -4.04 -8.32 -5.88
C LEU A 19 -3.65 -9.56 -6.67
N SER A 20 -2.99 -9.39 -7.81
CA SER A 20 -2.58 -10.48 -8.68
C SER A 20 -1.26 -10.17 -9.38
N GLY A 21 -0.62 -11.24 -9.88
CA GLY A 21 0.38 -11.10 -10.93
C GLY A 21 -0.25 -10.65 -12.26
N ARG A 22 0.54 -10.72 -13.34
CA ARG A 22 0.06 -10.41 -14.70
C ARG A 22 -1.07 -11.36 -15.10
N VAL A 23 -2.20 -10.80 -15.49
CA VAL A 23 -3.35 -11.54 -16.01
C VAL A 23 -3.34 -11.43 -17.55
N SER A 24 -3.62 -12.53 -18.24
CA SER A 24 -3.72 -12.53 -19.71
C SER A 24 -5.01 -11.82 -20.16
N GLY A 25 -5.03 -11.30 -21.39
CA GLY A 25 -6.17 -10.54 -21.90
C GLY A 25 -7.49 -11.33 -21.90
N GLY A 26 -7.45 -12.63 -22.20
CA GLY A 26 -8.64 -13.49 -22.18
C GLY A 26 -9.21 -13.75 -20.78
N GLU A 27 -8.38 -13.60 -19.74
CA GLU A 27 -8.75 -13.85 -18.34
C GLU A 27 -9.12 -12.58 -17.58
N ALA A 28 -8.70 -11.42 -18.08
CA ALA A 28 -8.81 -10.14 -17.38
C ALA A 28 -10.23 -9.81 -16.92
N ALA A 29 -11.23 -10.05 -17.76
CA ALA A 29 -12.64 -9.78 -17.42
C ALA A 29 -13.14 -10.67 -16.27
N ARG A 30 -12.78 -11.97 -16.29
CA ARG A 30 -13.20 -12.91 -15.25
C ARG A 30 -12.52 -12.62 -13.92
N VAL A 31 -11.20 -12.38 -13.96
CA VAL A 31 -10.43 -12.05 -12.74
C VAL A 31 -10.93 -10.73 -12.14
N ARG A 32 -11.24 -9.74 -12.97
CA ARG A 32 -11.83 -8.48 -12.51
C ARG A 32 -13.16 -8.70 -11.79
N ALA A 33 -14.09 -9.43 -12.39
CA ALA A 33 -15.39 -9.71 -11.77
C ALA A 33 -15.24 -10.41 -10.42
N ALA A 34 -14.37 -11.43 -10.35
CA ALA A 34 -14.11 -12.14 -9.09
C ALA A 34 -13.50 -11.24 -8.00
N ILE A 35 -12.62 -10.30 -8.37
CA ILE A 35 -12.06 -9.31 -7.44
C ILE A 35 -13.15 -8.34 -6.99
N GLU A 36 -13.97 -7.83 -7.90
CA GLU A 36 -15.05 -6.90 -7.59
C GLU A 36 -16.05 -7.55 -6.61
N ASP A 37 -16.50 -8.78 -6.87
CA ASP A 37 -17.42 -9.51 -5.98
C ASP A 37 -16.87 -9.72 -4.56
N VAL A 38 -15.57 -9.98 -4.42
CA VAL A 38 -14.92 -10.21 -3.12
C VAL A 38 -14.76 -8.91 -2.33
N PHE A 39 -14.38 -7.82 -3.01
CA PHE A 39 -14.03 -6.57 -2.33
C PHE A 39 -15.19 -5.58 -2.25
N GLU A 40 -16.23 -5.68 -3.08
CA GLU A 40 -17.40 -4.80 -3.06
C GLU A 40 -17.92 -4.53 -1.63
N PRO A 41 -18.09 -5.54 -0.75
CA PRO A 41 -18.65 -5.31 0.59
C PRO A 41 -17.79 -4.44 1.51
N VAL A 42 -16.51 -4.26 1.19
CA VAL A 42 -15.54 -3.50 2.00
C VAL A 42 -14.99 -2.27 1.30
N LEU A 43 -15.38 -2.01 0.04
CA LEU A 43 -14.97 -0.80 -0.67
C LEU A 43 -15.62 0.44 -0.05
N GLY A 44 -14.81 1.46 0.23
CA GLY A 44 -15.28 2.72 0.83
C GLY A 44 -15.26 2.74 2.36
N GLU A 45 -14.99 1.61 3.00
CA GLU A 45 -14.74 1.54 4.44
C GLU A 45 -13.44 2.27 4.81
N THR A 46 -13.43 2.89 5.99
CA THR A 46 -12.22 3.54 6.49
C THR A 46 -11.25 2.49 7.03
N LEU A 47 -10.07 2.39 6.43
CA LEU A 47 -9.01 1.52 6.92
C LEU A 47 -8.12 2.25 7.92
N ALA A 48 -8.08 1.78 9.17
CA ALA A 48 -7.14 2.30 10.16
C ALA A 48 -5.72 1.79 9.85
N ILE A 49 -4.80 2.72 9.55
CA ILE A 49 -3.37 2.40 9.41
C ILE A 49 -2.69 2.59 10.76
N ASP A 50 -2.38 1.49 11.42
CA ASP A 50 -1.85 1.47 12.80
C ASP A 50 -0.32 1.37 12.87
N GLY A 51 0.35 1.29 11.71
CA GLY A 51 1.77 1.00 11.66
C GLY A 51 2.36 1.15 10.27
N LEU A 52 3.67 1.34 10.24
CA LEU A 52 4.48 1.34 9.03
C LEU A 52 5.65 0.37 9.22
N ALA A 53 5.92 -0.47 8.23
CA ALA A 53 7.07 -1.35 8.24
C ALA A 53 8.01 -1.05 7.08
N VAL A 54 9.31 -1.13 7.36
CA VAL A 54 10.36 -1.11 6.35
C VAL A 54 10.72 -2.57 6.06
N PHE A 55 10.67 -2.94 4.79
CA PHE A 55 11.04 -4.26 4.31
C PHE A 55 12.36 -4.21 3.55
N VAL A 56 13.09 -5.32 3.57
CA VAL A 56 14.28 -5.51 2.72
C VAL A 56 14.08 -6.76 1.88
N GLU A 57 14.63 -6.73 0.68
CA GLU A 57 14.85 -7.91 -0.15
C GLU A 57 16.34 -8.26 -0.01
N PRO A 58 16.71 -9.28 0.80
CA PRO A 58 18.12 -9.53 1.12
C PRO A 58 18.95 -9.92 -0.11
N GLU A 59 18.31 -10.57 -1.07
CA GLU A 59 18.88 -11.01 -2.34
C GLU A 59 17.87 -10.72 -3.46
N ALA A 60 18.35 -10.33 -4.66
CA ALA A 60 17.49 -9.97 -5.78
C ALA A 60 16.58 -11.13 -6.20
N GLY A 61 15.27 -10.86 -6.30
CA GLY A 61 14.21 -11.83 -6.54
C GLY A 61 13.75 -12.62 -5.31
N GLY A 62 14.34 -12.36 -4.14
CA GLY A 62 14.05 -13.06 -2.89
C GLY A 62 12.80 -12.57 -2.16
N PRO A 63 12.34 -13.30 -1.13
CA PRO A 63 11.23 -12.83 -0.30
C PRO A 63 11.62 -11.58 0.49
N PHE A 64 10.68 -10.66 0.62
CA PHE A 64 10.82 -9.52 1.53
C PHE A 64 10.83 -9.99 2.99
N THR A 65 11.73 -9.42 3.78
CA THR A 65 11.78 -9.58 5.25
C THR A 65 11.55 -8.25 5.94
N VAL A 66 10.96 -8.27 7.14
CA VAL A 66 10.71 -7.04 7.91
C VAL A 66 12.04 -6.57 8.52
N LEU A 67 12.48 -5.38 8.15
CA LEU A 67 13.63 -4.71 8.79
C LEU A 67 13.24 -4.06 10.11
N SER A 68 12.11 -3.35 10.09
CA SER A 68 11.58 -2.67 11.27
C SER A 68 10.09 -2.39 11.08
N ARG A 69 9.34 -2.32 12.18
CA ARG A 69 7.94 -1.86 12.21
C ARG A 69 7.83 -0.75 13.26
N GLN A 70 7.16 0.33 12.89
CA GLN A 70 6.82 1.44 13.76
C GLN A 70 5.32 1.46 13.93
N GLU A 71 4.84 1.56 15.17
CA GLU A 71 3.42 1.78 15.45
C GLU A 71 3.07 3.23 15.18
N LEU A 72 2.02 3.45 14.38
CA LEU A 72 1.38 4.74 14.22
C LEU A 72 0.33 4.85 15.31
N ARG A 73 0.71 5.50 16.41
CA ARG A 73 -0.27 5.85 17.43
C ARG A 73 -1.24 6.87 16.84
N PRO A 74 -2.54 6.79 17.17
CA PRO A 74 -3.47 7.86 16.83
C PRO A 74 -2.87 9.17 17.33
N GLN A 75 -2.71 10.13 16.42
CA GLN A 75 -2.30 11.46 16.80
C GLN A 75 -3.45 12.06 17.62
N ARG A 76 -3.47 11.83 18.94
CA ARG A 76 -4.27 12.64 19.86
C ARG A 76 -3.95 14.08 19.49
N GLU A 77 -4.97 14.83 19.09
CA GLU A 77 -4.91 16.24 18.68
C GLU A 77 -3.73 16.94 19.34
N ARG A 78 -2.58 16.95 18.67
CA ARG A 78 -1.51 17.84 19.08
C ARG A 78 -2.04 19.19 18.63
N LYS A 79 -2.69 19.91 19.54
CA LYS A 79 -2.89 21.36 19.43
C LYS A 79 -1.49 21.94 19.20
N ILE A 80 -1.15 22.14 17.93
CA ILE A 80 -0.04 22.98 17.56
C ILE A 80 -0.59 24.39 17.77
N ALA A 81 -0.20 25.00 18.89
CA ALA A 81 -0.37 26.43 19.11
C ALA A 81 0.60 27.20 18.22
#